data_AF-A0AAN1WKY3-F1
#
_entry.id   AF-A0AAN1WKY3-F1
#
_cell.length_a   1.000
_cell.length_b   1.000
_cell.length_c   1.000
_cell.angle_alpha   90.00
_cell.angle_beta   90.00
_cell.angle_gamma   90.00
#
_symmetry.space_group_name_H-M   'P 1'
#
loop_
_entity.id
_entity.type
_entity.pdbx_description
1 polymer ?
#
loop_
_entity_poly.entity_id
_entity_poly.type
_entity_poly.pdbx_seq_one_letter_code
_entity_poly.pdbx_strand_id
1 'polypeptide(L)'
;MLNNIIDVSHRNSIHDFSKVKQSGIFGIIHKATQGHHYTDPTFANNTLSAQKAGLCVGAYHFGNGDDASTQADHFLAVAGNNTLLALDFEAYADNPMSLAQAETSVAKIHKATGRYPGLYTGSAFIQSTPGLL
;
A
#
# COMPACT_ATOMS: atom_id res chain seq x y z
N MET A 1 12.95 -21.56 6.94
CA MET A 1 13.28 -20.17 6.56
C MET A 1 12.04 -19.31 6.80
N LEU A 2 12.18 -18.17 7.46
CA LEU A 2 11.11 -17.17 7.60
C LEU A 2 11.25 -16.18 6.45
N ASN A 3 10.16 -15.90 5.74
CA ASN A 3 10.11 -14.86 4.71
C ASN A 3 9.77 -13.54 5.40
N ASN A 4 10.77 -12.75 5.78
CA ASN A 4 10.56 -11.46 6.41
C ASN A 4 10.16 -10.42 5.36
N ILE A 5 9.00 -9.79 5.53
CA ILE A 5 8.51 -8.71 4.68
C ILE A 5 8.38 -7.46 5.57
N ILE A 6 8.84 -6.32 5.06
CA ILE A 6 8.71 -5.02 5.72
C ILE A 6 7.87 -4.09 4.86
N ASP A 7 7.18 -3.13 5.46
CA ASP A 7 6.62 -2.00 4.74
C ASP A 7 7.57 -0.79 4.78
N VAL A 8 7.53 0.04 3.73
CA VAL A 8 8.38 1.23 3.61
C VAL A 8 7.63 2.38 2.97
N SER A 9 8.07 3.61 3.23
CA SER A 9 7.58 4.84 2.61
C SER A 9 8.71 5.87 2.50
N HIS A 10 8.41 7.09 2.03
CA HIS A 10 9.33 8.23 2.09
C HIS A 10 9.86 8.56 3.49
N ARG A 11 9.25 8.02 4.56
CA ARG A 11 9.75 8.17 5.95
C ARG A 11 10.97 7.29 6.24
N ASN A 12 11.29 6.33 5.37
CA ASN A 12 12.41 5.41 5.55
C ASN A 12 13.58 5.81 4.64
N SER A 13 14.68 6.24 5.23
CA SER A 13 15.93 6.52 4.50
C SER A 13 16.67 5.22 4.17
N ILE A 14 16.32 4.57 3.08
CA ILE A 14 16.98 3.35 2.58
C ILE A 14 17.91 3.72 1.43
N HIS A 15 19.22 3.61 1.66
CA HIS A 15 20.23 3.95 0.65
C HIS A 15 20.74 2.74 -0.14
N ASP A 16 20.53 1.51 0.36
CA ASP A 16 21.06 0.29 -0.25
C ASP A 16 20.14 -0.91 0.02
N PHE A 17 19.34 -1.28 -0.98
CA PHE A 17 18.46 -2.44 -0.92
C PHE A 17 19.21 -3.79 -0.95
N SER A 18 20.48 -3.81 -1.35
CA SER A 18 21.30 -5.01 -1.28
C SER A 18 21.58 -5.38 0.17
N LYS A 19 21.83 -4.38 1.03
CA LYS A 19 21.95 -4.60 2.49
C LYS A 19 20.64 -5.06 3.12
N VAL A 20 19.51 -4.53 2.65
CA VAL A 20 18.17 -5.00 3.08
C VAL A 20 17.99 -6.47 2.71
N LYS A 21 18.38 -6.90 1.50
CA LYS A 21 18.34 -8.31 1.10
C LYS A 21 19.27 -9.18 1.96
N GLN A 22 20.50 -8.71 2.20
CA GLN A 22 21.51 -9.43 2.97
C GLN A 22 21.13 -9.60 4.46
N SER A 23 20.28 -8.73 5.01
CA SER A 23 19.76 -8.89 6.37
C SER A 23 18.65 -9.94 6.50
N GLY A 24 18.32 -10.64 5.41
CA GLY A 24 17.31 -11.69 5.40
C GLY A 24 15.88 -11.20 5.14
N ILE A 25 15.72 -9.96 4.66
CA ILE A 25 14.42 -9.48 4.16
C ILE A 25 14.16 -10.11 2.79
N PHE A 26 12.95 -10.67 2.64
CA PHE A 26 12.48 -11.31 1.43
C PHE A 26 11.89 -10.30 0.45
N GLY A 27 11.14 -9.33 0.95
CA GLY A 27 10.48 -8.32 0.13
C GLY A 27 10.01 -7.10 0.92
N ILE A 28 9.50 -6.11 0.19
CA ILE A 28 8.92 -4.89 0.74
C ILE A 28 7.47 -4.70 0.27
N ILE A 29 6.64 -4.02 1.05
CA ILE A 29 5.38 -3.41 0.59
C ILE A 29 5.55 -1.89 0.69
N HIS A 30 5.67 -1.21 -0.45
CA HIS A 30 6.02 0.21 -0.47
C HIS A 30 4.78 1.10 -0.59
N LYS A 31 4.69 2.17 0.20
CA LYS A 31 3.69 3.22 0.01
C LYS A 31 3.78 3.77 -1.41
N ALA A 32 2.73 3.63 -2.20
CA ALA A 32 2.65 4.18 -3.54
C ALA A 32 1.98 5.55 -3.52
N THR A 33 0.81 5.63 -2.86
CA THR A 33 -0.07 6.79 -2.95
C THR A 33 -0.81 7.06 -1.65
N GLN A 34 -1.31 8.29 -1.52
CA GLN A 34 -2.27 8.72 -0.51
C GLN A 34 -3.27 9.69 -1.14
N GLY A 35 -4.56 9.46 -0.94
CA GLY A 35 -5.57 10.27 -1.62
C GLY A 35 -5.45 10.20 -3.15
N HIS A 36 -6.06 11.18 -3.82
CA HIS A 36 -6.15 11.21 -5.28
C HIS A 36 -4.98 11.93 -5.98
N HIS A 37 -4.03 12.50 -5.22
CA HIS A 37 -2.97 13.34 -5.77
C HIS A 37 -1.56 13.06 -5.25
N TYR A 38 -1.40 12.53 -4.03
CA TYR A 38 -0.07 12.32 -3.48
C TYR A 38 0.50 10.98 -3.94
N THR A 39 1.55 11.03 -4.76
CA THR A 39 2.45 9.90 -5.02
C THR A 39 3.63 9.99 -4.07
N ASP A 40 3.99 8.88 -3.41
CA ASP A 40 5.16 8.84 -2.57
C ASP A 40 6.42 9.11 -3.42
N PRO A 41 7.22 10.17 -3.10
CA PRO A 41 8.31 10.61 -3.96
C PRO A 41 9.45 9.59 -4.05
N THR A 42 9.48 8.60 -3.15
CA THR A 42 10.52 7.56 -3.14
C THR A 42 10.09 6.29 -3.85
N PHE A 43 8.79 6.12 -4.14
CA PHE A 43 8.21 4.87 -4.63
C PHE A 43 8.91 4.31 -5.87
N ALA A 44 9.06 5.12 -6.91
CA ALA A 44 9.63 4.68 -8.18
C ALA A 44 11.09 4.22 -8.03
N ASN A 45 11.92 5.03 -7.38
CA ASN A 45 13.35 4.75 -7.19
C ASN A 45 13.58 3.56 -6.26
N ASN A 46 12.85 3.49 -5.15
CA ASN A 46 12.97 2.39 -4.20
C ASN A 46 12.46 1.08 -4.78
N THR A 47 11.33 1.09 -5.49
CA THR A 47 10.80 -0.12 -6.16
C THR A 47 11.81 -0.69 -7.16
N LEU A 48 12.37 0.16 -8.01
CA LEU A 48 13.38 -0.26 -8.98
C LEU A 48 14.64 -0.80 -8.29
N SER A 49 15.11 -0.13 -7.23
CA SER A 49 16.32 -0.53 -6.50
C SER A 49 16.12 -1.83 -5.73
N ALA A 50 14.95 -2.02 -5.12
CA ALA A 50 14.58 -3.25 -4.41
C ALA A 50 14.49 -4.44 -5.37
N GLN A 51 13.83 -4.26 -6.52
CA GLN A 51 13.76 -5.29 -7.57
C GLN A 51 15.15 -5.68 -8.08
N LYS A 52 16.02 -4.71 -8.34
CA LYS A 52 17.42 -4.97 -8.76
C LYS A 52 18.23 -5.72 -7.69
N ALA A 53 17.94 -5.50 -6.41
CA ALA A 53 18.54 -6.23 -5.29
C ALA A 53 17.94 -7.64 -5.08
N GLY A 54 16.96 -8.06 -5.90
CA GLY A 54 16.32 -9.37 -5.79
C GLY A 54 15.28 -9.48 -4.67
N LEU A 55 14.71 -8.35 -4.23
CA LEU A 55 13.57 -8.32 -3.32
C LEU A 55 12.26 -8.41 -4.10
N CYS A 56 11.27 -9.12 -3.54
CA CYS A 56 9.89 -8.98 -3.99
C CYS A 56 9.37 -7.59 -3.59
N VAL A 57 8.56 -6.95 -4.42
CA VAL A 57 8.00 -5.61 -4.14
C VAL A 57 6.51 -5.64 -4.33
N GLY A 58 5.75 -5.39 -3.27
CA GLY A 58 4.34 -5.01 -3.26
C GLY A 58 4.16 -3.50 -3.07
N ALA A 59 2.92 -3.04 -3.17
CA ALA A 59 2.58 -1.64 -2.99
C ALA A 59 1.34 -1.47 -2.11
N TYR A 60 1.27 -0.36 -1.36
CA TYR A 60 0.06 0.00 -0.62
C TYR A 60 -0.39 1.44 -0.90
N HIS A 61 -1.69 1.66 -0.71
CA HIS A 61 -2.34 2.97 -0.77
C HIS A 61 -2.89 3.34 0.60
N PHE A 62 -2.48 4.50 1.13
CA PHE A 62 -3.03 5.05 2.36
C PHE A 62 -4.35 5.78 2.05
N GLY A 63 -5.47 5.17 2.45
CA GLY A 63 -6.80 5.68 2.16
C GLY A 63 -7.15 6.92 2.99
N ASN A 64 -7.74 7.91 2.35
CA ASN A 64 -8.40 9.03 3.03
C ASN A 64 -9.86 9.18 2.55
N GLY A 65 -10.55 10.20 3.03
CA GLY A 65 -11.95 10.50 2.70
C GLY A 65 -12.15 11.15 1.33
N ASP A 66 -11.15 11.23 0.46
CA ASP A 66 -11.33 11.67 -0.94
C ASP A 66 -12.19 10.65 -1.73
N ASP A 67 -12.55 10.97 -2.97
CA ASP A 67 -13.31 10.04 -3.83
C ASP A 67 -12.59 8.69 -4.00
N ALA A 68 -13.19 7.62 -3.49
CA ALA A 68 -12.59 6.29 -3.45
C ALA A 68 -12.28 5.74 -4.85
N SER A 69 -13.14 6.04 -5.83
CA SER A 69 -12.92 5.59 -7.21
C SER A 69 -11.69 6.23 -7.83
N THR A 70 -11.50 7.53 -7.59
CA THR A 70 -10.35 8.30 -8.08
C THR A 70 -9.07 7.89 -7.34
N GLN A 71 -9.14 7.66 -6.03
CA GLN A 71 -8.02 7.13 -5.25
C GLN A 71 -7.53 5.77 -5.77
N ALA A 72 -8.46 4.85 -6.07
CA ALA A 72 -8.11 3.54 -6.62
C ALA A 72 -7.52 3.61 -8.03
N ASP A 73 -8.03 4.50 -8.90
CA ASP A 73 -7.43 4.75 -10.22
C ASP A 73 -5.99 5.28 -10.09
N HIS A 74 -5.79 6.27 -9.23
CA HIS A 74 -4.48 6.84 -8.96
C HIS A 74 -3.51 5.77 -8.42
N PHE A 75 -3.95 4.95 -7.47
CA PHE A 75 -3.14 3.87 -6.92
C PHE A 75 -2.72 2.87 -7.99
N LEU A 76 -3.66 2.40 -8.83
CA LEU A 76 -3.37 1.44 -9.90
C LEU A 76 -2.45 2.04 -10.98
N ALA A 77 -2.60 3.33 -11.28
CA ALA A 77 -1.73 4.02 -12.24
C ALA A 77 -0.27 4.10 -11.75
N VAL A 78 -0.06 4.28 -10.44
CA VAL A 78 1.27 4.40 -9.84
C VAL A 78 1.89 3.04 -9.55
N ALA A 79 1.14 2.13 -8.91
CA ALA A 79 1.64 0.83 -8.45
C ALA A 79 1.67 -0.24 -9.55
N GLY A 80 0.90 -0.04 -10.63
CA GLY A 80 0.63 -1.07 -11.62
C GLY A 80 -0.30 -2.16 -11.08
N ASN A 81 -0.58 -3.16 -11.92
CA ASN A 81 -1.59 -4.20 -11.65
C ASN A 81 -1.00 -5.62 -11.50
N ASN A 82 0.32 -5.78 -11.63
CA ASN A 82 1.01 -7.08 -11.62
C ASN A 82 1.83 -7.35 -10.34
N THR A 83 1.51 -6.65 -9.26
CA THR A 83 2.13 -6.87 -7.94
C THR A 83 1.08 -7.18 -6.87
N LEU A 84 1.52 -7.49 -5.64
CA LEU A 84 0.69 -7.47 -4.45
C LEU A 84 0.29 -6.02 -4.17
N LEU A 85 -1.02 -5.78 -4.09
CA LEU A 85 -1.60 -4.48 -3.76
C LEU A 85 -2.27 -4.58 -2.39
N ALA A 86 -2.13 -3.54 -1.58
CA ALA A 86 -2.82 -3.43 -0.30
C ALA A 86 -3.53 -2.08 -0.16
N LEU A 87 -4.74 -2.11 0.39
CA LEU A 87 -5.40 -0.92 0.93
C LEU A 87 -5.02 -0.81 2.40
N ASP A 88 -4.39 0.31 2.74
CA ASP A 88 -4.17 0.73 4.11
C ASP A 88 -5.39 1.57 4.55
N PHE A 89 -6.23 0.93 5.36
CA PHE A 89 -7.50 1.45 5.87
C PHE A 89 -7.41 1.63 7.38
N GLU A 90 -6.89 2.78 7.78
CA GLU A 90 -6.70 3.15 9.18
C GLU A 90 -7.22 4.56 9.50
N ALA A 91 -7.12 4.95 10.77
CA ALA A 91 -7.56 6.25 11.22
C ALA A 91 -6.70 7.36 10.59
N TYR A 92 -7.36 8.41 10.10
CA TYR A 92 -6.70 9.62 9.62
C TYR A 92 -7.42 10.84 10.17
N ALA A 93 -6.67 11.76 10.79
CA ALA A 93 -7.24 12.80 11.63
C ALA A 93 -8.06 13.84 10.86
N ASP A 94 -7.64 14.20 9.64
CA ASP A 94 -8.25 15.32 8.91
C ASP A 94 -9.48 14.89 8.10
N ASN A 95 -9.37 13.77 7.39
CA ASN A 95 -10.38 13.30 6.44
C ASN A 95 -10.34 11.76 6.36
N PRO A 96 -10.88 11.03 7.34
CA PRO A 96 -10.78 9.58 7.37
C PRO A 96 -11.57 8.93 6.22
N MET A 97 -11.03 7.84 5.68
CA MET A 97 -11.80 6.98 4.78
C MET A 97 -12.96 6.32 5.55
N SER A 98 -14.13 6.23 4.93
CA SER A 98 -15.26 5.45 5.45
C SER A 98 -15.20 3.98 5.01
N LEU A 99 -15.93 3.09 5.69
CA LEU A 99 -16.04 1.68 5.28
C LEU A 99 -16.57 1.53 3.85
N ALA A 100 -17.59 2.31 3.46
CA ALA A 100 -18.15 2.28 2.10
C ALA A 100 -17.13 2.75 1.03
N GLN A 101 -16.28 3.72 1.37
CA GLN A 101 -15.16 4.13 0.50
C GLN A 101 -14.11 3.02 0.39
N ALA A 102 -13.78 2.35 1.48
CA ALA A 102 -12.86 1.21 1.46
C ALA A 102 -13.39 0.08 0.58
N GLU A 103 -14.67 -0.29 0.72
CA GLU A 103 -15.35 -1.29 -0.12
C GLU A 103 -15.31 -0.91 -1.60
N THR A 104 -15.57 0.36 -1.91
CA THR A 104 -15.50 0.89 -3.28
C THR A 104 -14.08 0.75 -3.87
N SER A 105 -13.06 1.13 -3.11
CA SER A 105 -11.65 0.98 -3.51
C SER A 105 -11.28 -0.48 -3.75
N VAL A 106 -11.65 -1.38 -2.84
CA VAL A 106 -11.41 -2.82 -2.95
C VAL A 106 -12.09 -3.41 -4.18
N ALA A 107 -13.37 -3.10 -4.40
CA ALA A 107 -14.13 -3.58 -5.56
C ALA A 107 -13.50 -3.11 -6.87
N LYS A 108 -13.01 -1.87 -6.91
CA LYS A 108 -12.35 -1.30 -8.09
C LYS A 108 -11.00 -1.94 -8.39
N ILE A 109 -10.17 -2.16 -7.36
CA ILE A 109 -8.89 -2.88 -7.52
C ILE A 109 -9.14 -4.32 -7.99
N HIS A 110 -10.13 -5.01 -7.41
CA HIS A 110 -10.51 -6.36 -7.84
C HIS A 110 -10.98 -6.39 -9.29
N LYS A 111 -11.83 -5.44 -9.70
CA LYS A 111 -12.29 -5.32 -11.10
C LYS A 111 -11.14 -5.12 -12.08
N ALA A 112 -10.13 -4.33 -11.71
CA ALA A 112 -8.99 -4.02 -12.59
C ALA A 112 -7.93 -5.14 -12.66
N THR A 113 -7.81 -5.95 -11.60
CA THR A 113 -6.68 -6.88 -11.43
C THR A 113 -7.08 -8.36 -11.36
N GLY A 114 -8.39 -8.65 -11.19
CA GLY A 114 -8.90 -9.98 -10.89
C GLY A 114 -8.52 -10.52 -9.49
N ARG A 115 -7.96 -9.66 -8.62
CA ARG A 115 -7.44 -10.04 -7.29
C ARG A 115 -7.89 -9.02 -6.25
N TYR A 116 -8.38 -9.50 -5.11
CA TYR A 116 -8.63 -8.61 -3.98
C TYR A 116 -7.30 -8.09 -3.44
N PRO A 117 -7.18 -6.78 -3.15
CA PRO A 117 -6.01 -6.28 -2.44
C PRO A 117 -5.97 -6.85 -1.02
N GLY A 118 -4.79 -6.90 -0.41
CA GLY A 118 -4.67 -7.04 1.03
C GLY A 118 -5.35 -5.85 1.73
N LEU A 119 -5.87 -6.07 2.93
CA LEU A 119 -6.38 -5.01 3.80
C LEU A 119 -5.46 -4.90 5.00
N TYR A 120 -4.89 -3.72 5.22
CA TYR A 120 -4.18 -3.38 6.44
C TYR A 120 -5.05 -2.46 7.28
N THR A 121 -5.12 -2.72 8.58
CA THR A 121 -5.83 -1.88 9.54
C THR A 121 -5.32 -2.12 10.96
N GLY A 122 -5.58 -1.17 11.87
CA GLY A 122 -5.23 -1.28 13.29
C GLY A 122 -6.37 -1.84 14.14
N SER A 123 -6.03 -2.58 15.20
CA SER A 123 -7.02 -3.16 16.13
C SER A 123 -7.94 -2.13 16.78
N ALA A 124 -7.41 -0.96 17.14
CA ALA A 124 -8.20 0.14 17.68
C ALA A 124 -9.21 0.69 16.65
N PHE A 125 -8.80 0.77 15.38
CA PHE A 125 -9.66 1.26 14.30
C PHE A 125 -10.78 0.27 13.98
N ILE A 126 -10.49 -1.04 14.03
CA ILE A 126 -11.51 -2.10 13.96
C ILE A 126 -12.57 -1.88 15.05
N GLN A 127 -12.16 -1.71 16.30
CA GLN A 127 -13.09 -1.52 17.43
C GLN A 127 -13.94 -0.25 17.30
N SER A 128 -13.41 0.81 16.67
CA SER A 128 -14.14 2.06 16.45
C SER A 128 -14.97 2.10 15.16
N THR A 129 -14.90 1.06 14.31
CA THR A 129 -15.55 1.04 12.99
C THR A 129 -16.56 -0.13 12.93
N PRO A 130 -17.84 0.11 13.28
CA PRO A 130 -18.86 -0.93 13.21
C PRO A 130 -18.97 -1.55 11.81
N GLY A 131 -19.02 -2.88 11.75
CA GLY A 131 -19.10 -3.64 10.49
C GLY A 131 -17.75 -3.97 9.86
N LEU A 132 -16.64 -3.45 10.39
CA LEU A 132 -15.29 -3.89 10.03
C LEU A 132 -14.91 -5.10 10.89
N LEU A 133 -15.26 -6.31 10.40
CA LEU A 133 -15.08 -7.65 11.01
C LEU A 133 -16.06 -8.02 12.14
#